data_AF-A0A9E3WRV5-F1
#
_entry.id   AF-A0A9E3WRV5-F1
#
_cell.length_a   1.000
_cell.length_b   1.000
_cell.length_c   1.000
_cell.angle_alpha   90.00
_cell.angle_beta   90.00
_cell.angle_gamma   90.00
#
_symmetry.space_group_name_H-M   'P 1'
#
loop_
_entity.id
_entity.type
_entity.pdbx_description
1 polymer ?
#
loop_
_entity_poly.entity_id
_entity_poly.type
_entity_poly.pdbx_seq_one_letter_code
_entity_poly.pdbx_strand_id
1 'polypeptide(L)'
;MWMFLQGVSNVRALLDVAALLGFLSEPNRSWLLRATGEAGGNAQLQQAIKSGALVLIKSRECYFKGALVDVEWNRHKNSWELLWMLAQRTKAGGWLSFRDVDENAAPRTARDRKYRLGQLVKEKSFPHIECEKNDGYRIQLSADQILFFEAGPRGGFVEMRRHA
;
A
#
# COMPACT_ATOMS: atom_id res chain seq x y z
N MET A 1 -4.47 -10.21 25.26
CA MET A 1 -5.38 -10.94 24.35
C MET A 1 -6.02 -10.03 23.31
N TRP A 2 -6.63 -8.90 23.70
CA TRP A 2 -7.27 -7.94 22.77
C TRP A 2 -6.37 -7.47 21.61
N MET A 3 -5.10 -7.18 21.90
CA MET A 3 -4.06 -6.84 20.91
C MET A 3 -3.92 -7.88 19.78
N PHE A 4 -3.89 -9.17 20.14
CA PHE A 4 -3.74 -10.28 19.19
C PHE A 4 -5.04 -10.55 18.42
N LEU A 5 -6.19 -10.39 19.06
CA LEU A 5 -7.48 -10.61 18.42
C LEU A 5 -7.82 -9.54 17.38
N GLN A 6 -7.38 -8.30 17.61
CA GLN A 6 -7.72 -7.15 16.75
C GLN A 6 -6.56 -6.70 15.86
N GLY A 7 -5.35 -7.25 16.02
CA GLY A 7 -4.17 -6.84 15.25
C GLY A 7 -3.83 -5.36 15.43
N VAL A 8 -4.01 -4.84 16.64
CA VAL A 8 -3.75 -3.43 16.99
C VAL A 8 -2.56 -3.31 17.92
N SER A 9 -2.00 -2.10 18.07
CA SER A 9 -0.94 -1.84 19.05
C SER A 9 -1.45 -2.02 20.49
N ASN A 10 -0.53 -2.15 21.44
CA ASN A 10 -0.89 -2.24 22.86
C ASN A 10 -1.61 -0.97 23.35
N VAL A 11 -1.19 0.21 22.89
CA VAL A 11 -1.82 1.49 23.22
C VAL A 11 -3.25 1.54 22.68
N ARG A 12 -3.46 1.11 21.43
CA ARG A 12 -4.79 1.04 20.83
C ARG A 12 -5.69 0.04 21.54
N ALA A 13 -5.18 -1.15 21.84
CA ALA A 13 -5.92 -2.17 22.58
C ALA A 13 -6.38 -1.67 23.95
N LEU A 14 -5.51 -0.95 24.68
CA LEU A 14 -5.83 -0.38 25.97
C LEU A 14 -6.93 0.69 25.87
N LEU A 15 -6.84 1.59 24.88
CA LEU A 15 -7.84 2.63 24.63
C LEU A 15 -9.19 2.04 24.19
N ASP A 16 -9.19 0.98 23.39
CA ASP A 16 -10.41 0.29 22.96
C ASP A 16 -11.08 -0.45 24.13
N VAL A 17 -10.31 -1.12 24.98
CA VAL A 17 -10.84 -1.79 26.19
C VAL A 17 -11.36 -0.78 27.20
N ALA A 18 -10.64 0.32 27.44
CA ALA A 18 -11.07 1.36 28.37
C ALA A 18 -12.40 2.01 27.95
N ALA A 19 -12.62 2.20 26.65
CA ALA A 19 -13.89 2.69 26.12
C ALA A 19 -15.01 1.66 26.23
N LEU A 20 -14.75 0.39 25.91
CA LEU A 20 -15.70 -0.71 26.05
C LEU A 20 -16.19 -0.91 27.49
N LEU A 21 -15.31 -0.71 28.46
CA LEU A 21 -15.62 -0.80 29.89
C LEU A 21 -16.24 0.50 30.46
N GLY A 22 -16.44 1.53 29.64
CA GLY A 22 -17.03 2.80 30.06
C GLY A 22 -16.10 3.72 30.86
N PHE A 23 -14.81 3.38 31.00
CA PHE A 23 -13.82 4.25 31.62
C PHE A 23 -13.41 5.43 30.73
N LEU A 24 -13.77 5.37 29.43
CA LEU A 24 -13.39 6.37 28.45
C LEU A 24 -14.61 6.74 27.58
N SER A 25 -14.96 8.02 27.57
CA SER A 25 -15.98 8.54 26.66
C SER A 25 -15.46 8.58 25.22
N GLU A 26 -16.35 8.48 24.24
CA GLU A 26 -15.96 8.50 22.82
C GLU A 26 -15.18 9.76 22.40
N PRO A 27 -15.50 10.98 22.91
CA PRO A 27 -14.67 12.16 22.67
C PRO A 27 -13.24 12.02 23.20
N ASN A 28 -13.08 11.52 24.43
CA ASN A 28 -11.77 11.33 25.06
C ASN A 28 -10.96 10.22 24.40
N ARG A 29 -11.63 9.14 24.00
CA ARG A 29 -11.05 8.08 23.18
C ARG A 29 -10.53 8.63 21.85
N SER A 30 -11.37 9.35 21.12
CA SER A 30 -11.02 9.94 19.83
C SER A 30 -9.87 10.95 19.95
N TRP A 31 -9.81 11.69 21.05
CA TRP A 31 -8.69 12.57 21.36
C TRP A 31 -7.42 11.79 21.68
N LEU A 32 -7.48 10.79 22.56
CA LEU A 32 -6.33 9.97 22.95
C LEU A 32 -5.74 9.20 21.76
N LEU A 33 -6.58 8.63 20.92
CA LEU A 33 -6.16 7.98 19.68
C LEU A 33 -5.39 8.96 18.78
N ARG A 34 -5.84 10.20 18.67
CA ARG A 34 -5.13 11.24 17.90
C ARG A 34 -3.81 11.62 18.56
N ALA A 35 -3.82 11.82 19.88
CA ALA A 35 -2.64 12.20 20.65
C ALA A 35 -1.54 11.11 20.60
N THR A 36 -1.92 9.84 20.58
CA THR A 36 -0.99 8.70 20.51
C THR A 36 -0.59 8.33 19.09
N GLY A 37 -1.25 8.88 18.06
CA GLY A 37 -1.03 8.51 16.65
C GLY A 37 -1.74 7.22 16.23
N GLU A 38 -2.62 6.70 17.09
CA GLU A 38 -3.46 5.53 16.88
C GLU A 38 -4.80 5.87 16.19
N ALA A 39 -5.03 7.15 15.91
CA ALA A 39 -6.16 7.63 15.15
C ALA A 39 -5.95 7.34 13.67
N GLY A 40 -6.59 6.27 13.20
CA GLY A 40 -6.93 6.12 11.79
C GLY A 40 -6.03 5.21 10.97
N GLY A 41 -4.88 4.78 11.47
CA GLY A 41 -3.93 4.12 10.58
C GLY A 41 -4.27 2.70 10.15
N ASN A 42 -4.62 1.84 11.11
CA ASN A 42 -4.99 0.46 10.80
C ASN A 42 -6.43 0.36 10.28
N ALA A 43 -7.34 1.23 10.72
CA ALA A 43 -8.73 1.18 10.26
C ALA A 43 -8.88 1.58 8.78
N GLN A 44 -8.19 2.65 8.34
CA GLN A 44 -8.18 3.04 6.92
C GLN A 44 -7.46 2.01 6.07
N LEU A 45 -6.32 1.48 6.54
CA LEU A 45 -5.63 0.38 5.86
C LEU A 45 -6.54 -0.85 5.72
N GLN A 46 -7.22 -1.26 6.80
CA GLN A 46 -8.13 -2.40 6.77
C GLN A 46 -9.34 -2.15 5.87
N GLN A 47 -9.88 -0.93 5.86
CA GLN A 47 -10.96 -0.56 4.96
C GLN A 47 -10.50 -0.57 3.49
N ALA A 48 -9.30 -0.06 3.22
CA ALA A 48 -8.67 -0.09 1.90
C ALA A 48 -8.44 -1.53 1.42
N ILE A 49 -7.90 -2.40 2.29
CA ILE A 49 -7.73 -3.83 2.02
C ILE A 49 -9.09 -4.47 1.71
N LYS A 50 -10.11 -4.25 2.56
CA LYS A 50 -11.47 -4.78 2.37
C LYS A 50 -12.16 -4.28 1.10
N SER A 51 -11.89 -3.04 0.69
CA SER A 51 -12.44 -2.48 -0.56
C SER A 51 -11.94 -3.19 -1.81
N GLY A 52 -10.84 -3.96 -1.69
CA GLY A 52 -10.21 -4.68 -2.79
C GLY A 52 -9.28 -3.82 -3.65
N ALA A 53 -9.01 -2.58 -3.23
CA ALA A 53 -8.01 -1.71 -3.83
C ALA A 53 -6.60 -2.34 -3.81
N LEU A 54 -5.72 -1.83 -4.68
CA LEU A 54 -4.28 -2.07 -4.60
C LEU A 54 -3.72 -1.17 -3.50
N VAL A 55 -3.24 -1.80 -2.44
CA VAL A 55 -2.67 -1.12 -1.28
C VAL A 55 -1.18 -1.40 -1.21
N LEU A 56 -0.38 -0.34 -1.31
CA LEU A 56 1.08 -0.42 -1.24
C LEU A 56 1.58 0.26 0.03
N ILE A 57 2.32 -0.50 0.84
CA ILE A 57 2.93 0.00 2.07
C ILE A 57 4.44 0.17 1.85
N LYS A 58 5.00 1.30 2.27
CA LYS A 58 6.43 1.62 2.10
C LYS A 58 7.37 0.58 2.72
N SER A 59 6.90 -0.18 3.71
CA SER A 59 7.59 -1.35 4.32
C SER A 59 7.83 -2.51 3.34
N ARG A 60 7.38 -2.39 2.09
CA ARG A 60 7.37 -3.43 1.06
C ARG A 60 6.32 -4.52 1.27
N GLU A 61 5.14 -4.10 1.73
CA GLU A 61 3.97 -4.95 1.79
C GLU A 61 2.97 -4.49 0.73
N CYS A 62 2.36 -5.45 0.05
CA CYS A 62 1.38 -5.20 -1.00
C CYS A 62 0.13 -6.02 -0.72
N TYR A 63 -1.03 -5.38 -0.74
CA TYR A 63 -2.32 -6.04 -0.66
C TYR A 63 -3.12 -5.76 -1.92
N PHE A 64 -3.84 -6.76 -2.40
CA PHE A 64 -4.76 -6.61 -3.52
C PHE A 64 -5.98 -7.50 -3.32
N LYS A 65 -7.18 -7.00 -3.65
CA LYS A 65 -8.45 -7.75 -3.45
C LYS A 65 -8.63 -8.31 -2.03
N GLY A 66 -8.13 -7.59 -1.02
CA GLY A 66 -8.24 -8.01 0.38
C GLY A 66 -7.20 -9.03 0.85
N ALA A 67 -6.30 -9.49 -0.03
CA ALA A 67 -5.29 -10.48 0.30
C ALA A 67 -3.87 -9.88 0.25
N LEU A 68 -2.97 -10.41 1.08
CA LEU A 68 -1.54 -10.09 1.00
C LEU A 68 -0.97 -10.75 -0.26
N VAL A 69 -0.27 -9.96 -1.07
CA VAL A 69 0.53 -10.46 -2.19
C VAL A 69 1.83 -10.98 -1.60
N ASP A 70 1.85 -12.29 -1.33
CA ASP A 70 2.92 -13.00 -0.63
C ASP A 70 4.23 -13.11 -1.46
N VAL A 71 4.82 -11.98 -1.81
CA VAL A 71 6.08 -11.92 -2.55
C VAL A 71 7.15 -11.42 -1.59
N GLU A 72 8.32 -12.08 -1.59
CA GLU A 72 9.48 -11.63 -0.83
C GLU A 72 10.09 -10.37 -1.48
N TRP A 73 9.41 -9.23 -1.37
CA TRP A 73 9.81 -7.96 -1.98
C TRP A 73 11.20 -7.48 -1.54
N ASN A 74 11.68 -7.91 -0.38
CA ASN A 74 13.04 -7.66 0.09
C ASN A 74 14.11 -8.31 -0.79
N ARG A 75 13.84 -9.48 -1.39
CA ARG A 75 14.73 -10.13 -2.36
C ARG A 75 14.56 -9.57 -3.77
N HIS A 76 13.42 -8.94 -4.06
CA HIS A 76 13.07 -8.38 -5.37
C HIS A 76 12.94 -6.85 -5.36
N LYS A 77 13.92 -6.14 -4.79
CA LYS A 77 13.91 -4.67 -4.62
C LYS A 77 13.58 -3.91 -5.90
N ASN A 78 14.22 -4.25 -7.01
CA ASN A 78 13.99 -3.58 -8.31
C ASN A 78 12.56 -3.79 -8.83
N SER A 79 11.96 -4.96 -8.57
CA SER A 79 10.57 -5.26 -8.95
C SER A 79 9.59 -4.48 -8.07
N TRP A 80 9.90 -4.36 -6.77
CA TRP A 80 9.14 -3.54 -5.84
C TRP A 80 9.15 -2.06 -6.23
N GLU A 81 10.32 -1.50 -6.52
CA GLU A 81 10.47 -0.10 -6.94
C GLU A 81 9.73 0.17 -8.25
N LEU A 82 9.83 -0.75 -9.23
CA LEU A 82 9.06 -0.65 -10.46
C LEU A 82 7.56 -0.65 -10.19
N LEU A 83 7.06 -1.55 -9.34
CA LEU A 83 5.65 -1.60 -8.97
C LEU A 83 5.19 -0.29 -8.31
N TRP A 84 6.00 0.23 -7.39
CA TRP A 84 5.71 1.48 -6.70
C TRP A 84 5.61 2.66 -7.69
N MET A 85 6.57 2.79 -8.60
CA MET A 85 6.57 3.83 -9.64
C MET A 85 5.37 3.68 -10.59
N LEU A 86 5.05 2.46 -11.01
CA LEU A 86 3.89 2.17 -11.86
C LEU A 86 2.59 2.61 -11.19
N ALA A 87 2.42 2.26 -9.92
CA ALA A 87 1.24 2.64 -9.16
C ALA A 87 1.15 4.17 -8.98
N GLN A 88 2.28 4.85 -8.75
CA GLN A 88 2.31 6.31 -8.59
C GLN A 88 1.91 7.02 -9.89
N ARG A 89 2.48 6.61 -11.03
CA ARG A 89 2.14 7.18 -12.34
C ARG A 89 0.69 6.88 -12.71
N THR A 90 0.23 5.65 -12.48
CA THR A 90 -1.17 5.27 -12.74
C THR A 90 -2.13 6.09 -11.87
N LYS A 91 -1.81 6.32 -10.59
CA LYS A 91 -2.61 7.18 -9.71
C LYS A 91 -2.65 8.64 -10.17
N ALA A 92 -1.57 9.13 -10.76
CA ALA A 92 -1.53 10.44 -11.40
C ALA A 92 -2.20 10.48 -12.80
N GLY A 93 -2.77 9.37 -13.26
CA GLY A 93 -3.40 9.26 -14.59
C GLY A 93 -2.41 9.14 -15.76
N GLY A 94 -1.13 8.93 -15.47
CA GLY A 94 -0.06 8.86 -16.47
C GLY A 94 0.43 7.45 -16.78
N TRP A 95 1.22 7.35 -17.85
CA TRP A 95 1.99 6.17 -18.21
C TRP A 95 3.40 6.27 -17.63
N LEU A 96 3.96 5.15 -17.17
CA LEU A 96 5.37 5.08 -16.81
C LEU A 96 6.18 4.74 -18.07
N SER A 97 7.05 5.66 -18.49
CA SER A 97 8.05 5.37 -19.51
C SER A 97 9.26 4.67 -18.88
N PHE A 98 9.95 3.84 -19.64
CA PHE A 98 11.22 3.26 -19.17
C PHE A 98 12.31 4.30 -18.90
N ARG A 99 12.26 5.45 -19.56
CA ARG A 99 13.16 6.57 -19.27
C ARG A 99 12.93 7.16 -17.88
N ASP A 100 11.71 7.06 -17.33
CA ASP A 100 11.39 7.51 -15.98
C ASP A 100 11.98 6.58 -14.90
N VAL A 101 12.24 5.31 -15.25
CA VAL A 101 12.73 4.29 -14.32
C VAL A 101 14.25 4.38 -14.18
N ASP A 102 14.95 4.67 -15.27
CA ASP A 102 16.39 4.80 -15.34
C ASP A 102 16.73 5.48 -16.68
N GLU A 103 17.20 6.74 -16.63
CA GLU A 103 17.51 7.55 -17.82
C GLU A 103 18.56 6.87 -18.73
N ASN A 104 19.37 5.98 -18.16
CA ASN A 104 20.43 5.27 -18.88
C ASN A 104 20.10 3.79 -19.15
N ALA A 105 18.91 3.31 -18.78
CA ALA A 105 18.56 1.91 -19.01
C ALA A 105 18.29 1.62 -20.48
N ALA A 106 18.95 0.58 -21.00
CA ALA A 106 18.59 0.02 -22.29
C ALA A 106 17.13 -0.50 -22.26
N PRO A 107 16.35 -0.35 -23.35
CA PRO A 107 14.96 -0.82 -23.44
C PRO A 107 14.77 -2.29 -23.05
N ARG A 108 15.78 -3.13 -23.35
CA ARG A 108 15.80 -4.56 -23.00
C ARG A 108 15.76 -4.80 -21.50
N THR A 109 16.52 -4.04 -20.72
CA THR A 109 16.57 -4.15 -19.25
C THR A 109 15.21 -3.90 -18.63
N ALA A 110 14.46 -2.97 -19.21
CA ALA A 110 13.19 -2.54 -18.67
C ALA A 110 12.06 -3.54 -19.03
N ARG A 111 12.11 -4.12 -20.23
CA ARG A 111 11.28 -5.28 -20.61
C ARG A 111 11.52 -6.49 -19.70
N ASP A 112 12.78 -6.77 -19.37
CA ASP A 112 13.16 -7.86 -18.46
C ASP A 112 12.65 -7.62 -17.04
N ARG A 113 12.72 -6.38 -16.52
CA ARG A 113 12.16 -6.02 -15.22
C ARG A 113 10.64 -6.19 -15.18
N LYS A 114 9.93 -5.77 -16.24
CA LYS A 114 8.48 -5.97 -16.37
C LYS A 114 8.11 -7.44 -16.44
N TYR A 115 8.87 -8.24 -17.20
CA TYR A 115 8.67 -9.68 -17.28
C TYR A 115 8.83 -10.35 -15.90
N ARG A 116 9.89 -10.00 -15.16
CA ARG A 116 10.12 -10.51 -13.80
C ARG A 116 9.04 -10.10 -12.83
N LEU A 117 8.61 -8.84 -12.84
CA LEU A 117 7.49 -8.38 -12.03
C LEU A 117 6.22 -9.16 -12.38
N GLY A 118 5.94 -9.33 -13.67
CA GLY A 118 4.82 -10.14 -14.14
C GLY A 118 4.88 -11.57 -13.60
N GLN A 119 6.03 -12.25 -13.67
CA GLN A 119 6.19 -13.62 -13.17
C GLN A 119 5.96 -13.75 -11.67
N LEU A 120 6.47 -12.80 -10.87
CA LEU A 120 6.29 -12.81 -9.40
C LEU A 120 4.83 -12.66 -8.97
N VAL A 121 4.00 -12.13 -9.86
CA VAL A 121 2.72 -11.54 -9.52
C VAL A 121 1.56 -12.21 -10.29
N LYS A 122 1.87 -12.91 -11.39
CA LYS A 122 0.91 -13.65 -12.24
C LYS A 122 0.12 -14.72 -11.47
N GLU A 123 0.73 -15.31 -10.46
CA GLU A 123 0.10 -16.33 -9.61
C GLU A 123 -0.89 -15.74 -8.58
N LYS A 124 -0.89 -14.41 -8.37
CA LYS A 124 -1.53 -13.76 -7.20
C LYS A 124 -2.71 -12.86 -7.55
N SER A 125 -3.40 -13.13 -8.66
CA SER A 125 -4.61 -12.40 -9.08
C SER A 125 -4.43 -10.88 -9.15
N PHE A 126 -3.22 -10.41 -9.45
CA PHE A 126 -2.84 -8.99 -9.45
C PHE A 126 -3.44 -8.23 -10.65
N PRO A 127 -3.59 -6.90 -10.58
CA PRO A 127 -4.03 -6.11 -11.72
C PRO A 127 -3.10 -6.27 -12.92
N HIS A 128 -3.69 -6.31 -14.11
CA HIS A 128 -2.93 -6.42 -15.35
C HIS A 128 -2.07 -5.17 -15.58
N ILE A 129 -0.85 -5.36 -16.09
CA ILE A 129 0.02 -4.26 -16.49
C ILE A 129 -0.13 -4.07 -18.00
N GLU A 130 -0.86 -3.04 -18.39
CA GLU A 130 -1.05 -2.66 -19.79
C GLU A 130 0.23 -2.06 -20.37
N CYS A 131 0.41 -2.26 -21.68
CA CYS A 131 1.53 -1.72 -22.45
C CYS A 131 1.00 -0.92 -23.61
N GLU A 132 1.46 0.32 -23.77
CA GLU A 132 1.20 1.12 -24.94
C GLU A 132 2.27 0.86 -26.03
N LYS A 133 1.93 1.16 -27.28
CA LYS A 133 2.81 1.01 -28.46
C LYS A 133 4.17 1.75 -28.33
N ASN A 134 4.30 2.71 -27.41
CA ASN A 134 5.50 3.53 -27.19
C ASN A 134 6.28 3.15 -25.91
N ASP A 135 6.25 1.88 -25.49
CA ASP A 135 6.95 1.40 -24.27
C ASP A 135 6.49 2.07 -22.97
N GLY A 136 5.26 2.59 -22.95
CA GLY A 136 4.59 3.06 -21.73
C GLY A 136 3.92 1.91 -20.99
N TYR A 137 4.02 1.88 -19.67
CA TYR A 137 3.38 0.88 -18.81
C TYR A 137 2.43 1.55 -17.83
N ARG A 138 1.26 0.93 -17.62
CA ARG A 138 0.33 1.34 -16.56
C ARG A 138 -0.33 0.14 -15.92
N ILE A 139 -0.79 0.29 -14.69
CA ILE A 139 -1.60 -0.70 -14.02
C ILE A 139 -3.06 -0.50 -14.47
N GLN A 140 -3.77 -1.57 -14.78
CA GLN A 140 -5.18 -1.52 -15.15
C GLN A 140 -6.07 -1.34 -13.91
N LEU A 141 -5.96 -0.18 -13.25
CA LEU A 141 -6.75 0.23 -12.10
C LEU A 141 -7.04 1.74 -12.19
N SER A 142 -8.18 2.18 -11.65
CA SER A 142 -8.43 3.61 -11.48
C SER A 142 -7.54 4.19 -10.37
N ALA A 143 -7.32 5.52 -10.39
CA ALA A 143 -6.53 6.20 -9.37
C ALA A 143 -7.06 5.96 -7.95
N ASP A 144 -8.39 5.90 -7.82
CA ASP A 144 -9.14 5.66 -6.59
C ASP A 144 -8.95 4.23 -6.04
N GLN A 145 -8.57 3.30 -6.91
CA GLN A 145 -8.25 1.92 -6.55
C GLN A 145 -6.78 1.73 -6.17
N ILE A 146 -5.97 2.78 -6.12
CA ILE A 146 -4.55 2.72 -5.76
C ILE A 146 -4.31 3.57 -4.50
N LEU A 147 -3.97 2.90 -3.40
CA LEU A 147 -3.77 3.52 -2.10
C LEU A 147 -2.34 3.26 -1.60
N PHE A 148 -1.73 4.30 -1.06
CA PHE A 148 -0.35 4.26 -0.57
C PHE A 148 -0.37 4.51 0.93
N PHE A 149 0.39 3.71 1.68
CA PHE A 149 0.53 3.85 3.11
C PHE A 149 2.00 3.87 3.54
N GLU A 150 2.30 4.59 4.61
CA GLU A 150 3.60 4.56 5.28
C GLU A 150 3.43 4.15 6.74
N ALA A 151 4.39 3.42 7.29
CA ALA A 151 4.48 3.24 8.74
C ALA A 151 4.72 4.61 9.40
N GLY A 152 3.73 5.09 10.12
CA GLY A 152 3.81 6.30 10.91
C GLY A 152 4.80 6.14 12.07
N PRO A 153 5.34 7.26 12.59
CA PRO A 153 6.39 7.27 13.60
C PRO A 153 6.01 6.65 14.96
N ARG A 154 4.73 6.27 15.15
CA ARG A 154 4.20 5.72 16.41
C ARG A 154 3.48 4.38 16.24
N GLY A 155 3.72 3.65 15.14
CA GLY A 155 3.25 2.26 14.99
C GLY A 155 1.89 2.05 14.31
N GLY A 156 1.36 3.06 13.61
CA GLY A 156 0.16 2.94 12.75
C GLY A 156 0.46 3.37 11.31
N PHE A 157 -0.38 3.02 10.33
CA PHE A 157 -0.15 3.37 8.92
C PHE A 157 -0.79 4.71 8.53
N VAL A 158 -0.10 5.60 7.82
CA VAL A 158 -0.68 6.85 7.33
C VAL A 158 -0.86 6.76 5.82
N GLU A 159 -2.07 7.04 5.33
CA GLU A 159 -2.31 7.13 3.89
C GLU A 159 -1.52 8.32 3.31
N MET A 160 -0.66 8.04 2.32
CA MET A 160 0.05 9.08 1.59
C MET A 160 -0.90 9.77 0.60
N ARG A 161 -1.56 10.84 1.04
CA ARG A 161 -2.22 11.79 0.15
C ARG A 161 -1.17 12.72 -0.47
N ARG A 162 -0.43 12.25 -1.48
CA ARG A 162 0.31 13.20 -2.32
C ARG A 162 -0.69 13.87 -3.26
N HIS A 163 -0.82 15.19 -3.11
CA HIS A 163 -1.44 16.06 -4.08
C HIS A 163 -0.82 15.80 -5.45
N ALA A 164 -1.70 15.66 -6.45
CA ALA A 164 -1.35 15.71 -7.87
C ALA A 164 -0.66 17.05 -8.20
#